data_AF-A0A9D4X8D8-F1
#
_entry.id   AF-A0A9D4X8D8-F1
#
_cell.length_a   1.000
_cell.length_b   1.000
_cell.length_c   1.000
_cell.angle_alpha   90.00
_cell.angle_beta   90.00
_cell.angle_gamma   90.00
#
_symmetry.space_group_name_H-M   'P 1'
#
loop_
_entity.id
_entity.type
_entity.pdbx_description
1 polymer ?
#
loop_
_entity_poly.entity_id
_entity_poly.type
_entity_poly.pdbx_seq_one_letter_code
_entity_poly.pdbx_strand_id
1 'polypeptide(L)'
;MSSTSCCQVQPPSYVTATPILRAVETCSTMAELKQHHSLILRLGLSTDNHAMSRVINFCSKHDQFHYALKVFNTIPNPDTFLYNTLLKSHFNSHSQTPFNVFLFYSHMLEQSLTPNSFTFPTLIRSCSFYKQVKQLHAHVIKFGFGSDVFALNNLIHVYFSFGSLDDARKVFDKMPEPNIVSWTTVISGYSNCGHVDEAFRVFELMSHKNSASWNAMIACFVQNNRFKEAFDLFKQMRVEKVELDKFVAASMISACTGLGALELGKWIHGYVERTGIELDSKLATTIIDMYCKCGCLEKALQVFNGLPRKGVSSWNCMIGGLALHGKGEDAIRLFREMEREMVVPDAITFVNVLTACAHSGLVEEGRYYFRYMTEVHGVEPAKEHYGCMVDLLARAGRLDEAKEVLDEMPMSPDASVLGALLGACKIHGNLELGESVGKRVVELEPGNSGRYVMLANIYASCGKWNQVAGVRKMMDDRGVKKEPGFSMIEMEGNVNEFVAGGRDHPLAKEIYVKVDEMLESIRLVGYVPDPDGILHDLVEEERENPLLHHSEKLAICYGLLKSKRGETLRITKNLRVCKDCHQACKLISKVYDRDIIVRDRNRFHHFSNGECSCKDYW
;
A
#
# COMPACT_ATOMS: atom_id res chain seq x y z
N MET A 1 -41.83 -8.59 76.58
CA MET A 1 -41.43 -9.43 75.44
C MET A 1 -42.13 -8.89 74.20
N SER A 2 -41.39 -8.18 73.36
CA SER A 2 -41.85 -7.72 72.04
C SER A 2 -40.60 -7.45 71.21
N SER A 3 -40.08 -8.52 70.58
CA SER A 3 -38.97 -8.46 69.63
C SER A 3 -39.53 -8.32 68.22
N THR A 4 -39.36 -7.13 67.65
CA THR A 4 -39.54 -6.86 66.21
C THR A 4 -38.47 -7.59 65.41
N SER A 5 -38.92 -8.47 64.50
CA SER A 5 -38.08 -9.23 63.57
C SER A 5 -37.52 -8.30 62.49
N CYS A 6 -36.19 -8.24 62.39
CA CYS A 6 -35.49 -7.59 61.29
C CYS A 6 -35.56 -8.51 60.05
N CYS A 7 -36.25 -8.07 58.98
CA CYS A 7 -36.27 -8.76 57.70
C CYS A 7 -34.87 -8.74 57.06
N GLN A 8 -34.20 -9.89 57.03
CA GLN A 8 -33.05 -10.11 56.17
C GLN A 8 -33.53 -10.22 54.72
N VAL A 9 -33.20 -9.20 53.91
CA VAL A 9 -33.35 -9.25 52.45
C VAL A 9 -32.32 -10.24 51.92
N GLN A 10 -32.77 -11.38 51.39
CA GLN A 10 -31.91 -12.31 50.65
C GLN A 10 -31.36 -11.61 49.39
N PRO A 11 -30.08 -11.79 49.04
CA PRO A 11 -29.55 -11.27 47.78
C PRO A 11 -30.28 -11.91 46.58
N PRO A 12 -30.58 -11.16 45.51
CA PRO A 12 -31.28 -11.70 44.35
C PRO A 12 -30.44 -12.83 43.74
N SER A 13 -31.10 -13.96 43.46
CA SER A 13 -30.46 -15.11 42.84
C SER A 13 -29.99 -14.75 41.42
N TYR A 14 -28.78 -15.19 41.05
CA TYR A 14 -28.14 -14.99 39.74
C TYR A 14 -29.08 -15.27 38.53
N VAL A 15 -30.10 -16.11 38.73
CA VAL A 15 -31.16 -16.43 37.77
C VAL A 15 -31.94 -15.19 37.31
N THR A 16 -32.20 -14.23 38.20
CA THR A 16 -32.95 -12.98 37.87
C THR A 16 -32.14 -11.95 37.08
N ALA A 17 -30.81 -12.03 37.11
CA ALA A 17 -29.90 -11.08 36.45
C ALA A 17 -29.56 -11.43 34.99
N THR A 18 -29.62 -12.72 34.63
CA THR A 18 -29.22 -13.26 33.32
C THR A 18 -29.86 -12.55 32.10
N PRO A 19 -31.16 -12.23 32.10
CA PRO A 19 -31.79 -11.56 30.95
C PRO A 19 -31.24 -10.14 30.72
N ILE A 20 -30.96 -9.39 31.78
CA ILE A 20 -30.44 -8.02 31.69
C ILE A 20 -28.99 -8.02 31.24
N LEU A 21 -28.17 -8.96 31.73
CA LEU A 21 -26.79 -9.11 31.28
C LEU A 21 -26.69 -9.49 29.81
N ARG A 22 -27.63 -10.28 29.28
CA ARG A 22 -27.74 -10.55 27.84
C ARG A 22 -28.22 -9.33 27.06
N ALA A 23 -29.16 -8.57 27.62
CA ALA A 23 -29.66 -7.34 26.99
C ALA A 23 -28.54 -6.29 26.77
N VAL A 24 -27.58 -6.19 27.69
CA VAL A 24 -26.39 -5.32 27.53
C VAL A 24 -25.53 -5.74 26.33
N GLU A 25 -25.44 -7.03 26.02
CA GLU A 25 -24.65 -7.53 24.88
C GLU A 25 -25.32 -7.25 23.53
N THR A 26 -26.65 -7.12 23.52
CA THR A 26 -27.46 -6.81 22.33
C THR A 26 -27.81 -5.34 22.20
N CYS A 27 -27.36 -4.48 23.13
CA CYS A 27 -27.55 -3.03 23.02
C CYS A 27 -26.91 -2.49 21.74
N SER A 28 -27.51 -1.43 21.20
CA SER A 28 -27.00 -0.73 20.01
C SER A 28 -26.72 0.75 20.28
N THR A 29 -27.31 1.33 21.34
CA THR A 29 -27.17 2.75 21.67
C THR A 29 -26.75 3.01 23.11
N MET A 30 -26.15 4.18 23.35
CA MET A 30 -25.81 4.63 24.70
C MET A 30 -27.03 4.92 25.58
N ALA A 31 -28.19 5.20 24.99
CA ALA A 31 -29.43 5.40 25.73
C ALA A 31 -29.93 4.07 26.34
N GLU A 32 -29.95 3.01 25.53
CA GLU A 32 -30.26 1.65 25.97
C GLU A 32 -29.29 1.18 27.05
N LEU A 33 -27.97 1.38 26.83
CA LEU A 33 -26.96 1.02 27.83
C LEU A 33 -27.22 1.69 29.17
N LYS A 34 -27.50 3.00 29.19
CA LYS A 34 -27.76 3.73 30.45
C LYS A 34 -28.99 3.20 31.18
N GLN A 35 -30.04 2.80 30.45
CA GLN A 35 -31.22 2.17 31.04
C GLN A 35 -30.86 0.82 31.67
N HIS A 36 -30.18 -0.06 30.93
CA HIS A 36 -29.76 -1.36 31.47
C HIS A 36 -28.76 -1.23 32.62
N HIS A 37 -27.81 -0.30 32.54
CA HIS A 37 -26.88 -0.01 33.63
C HIS A 37 -27.62 0.45 34.89
N SER A 38 -28.63 1.32 34.77
CA SER A 38 -29.45 1.73 35.92
C SER A 38 -30.21 0.56 36.57
N LEU A 39 -30.66 -0.42 35.77
CA LEU A 39 -31.30 -1.64 36.27
C LEU A 39 -30.29 -2.55 36.98
N ILE A 40 -29.07 -2.68 36.46
CA ILE A 40 -27.98 -3.43 37.10
C ILE A 40 -27.66 -2.83 38.48
N LEU A 41 -27.62 -1.49 38.59
CA LEU A 41 -27.45 -0.80 39.87
C LEU A 41 -28.61 -1.09 40.84
N ARG A 42 -29.86 -1.04 40.37
CA ARG A 42 -31.06 -1.36 41.19
C ARG A 42 -31.10 -2.80 41.68
N LEU A 43 -30.53 -3.73 40.92
CA LEU A 43 -30.43 -5.14 41.30
C LEU A 43 -29.27 -5.43 42.27
N GLY A 44 -28.52 -4.41 42.70
CA GLY A 44 -27.40 -4.58 43.63
C GLY A 44 -26.17 -5.22 42.99
N LEU A 45 -26.08 -5.24 41.66
CA LEU A 45 -24.96 -5.83 40.90
C LEU A 45 -23.87 -4.81 40.57
N SER A 46 -23.87 -3.64 41.22
CA SER A 46 -22.89 -2.58 41.00
C SER A 46 -21.46 -2.96 41.40
N THR A 47 -21.30 -3.97 42.25
CA THR A 47 -20.00 -4.49 42.69
C THR A 47 -19.61 -5.79 42.00
N ASP A 48 -20.43 -6.32 41.08
CA ASP A 48 -20.16 -7.55 40.35
C ASP A 48 -19.26 -7.26 39.13
N ASN A 49 -18.04 -7.80 39.14
CA ASN A 49 -17.05 -7.56 38.08
C ASN A 49 -17.53 -8.04 36.70
N HIS A 50 -18.27 -9.16 36.63
CA HIS A 50 -18.75 -9.70 35.36
C HIS A 50 -19.93 -8.89 34.80
N ALA A 51 -20.83 -8.39 35.65
CA ALA A 51 -21.88 -7.48 35.24
C ALA A 51 -21.30 -6.17 34.70
N MET A 52 -20.34 -5.59 35.42
CA MET A 52 -19.71 -4.33 35.05
C MET A 52 -18.80 -4.45 33.83
N SER A 53 -18.12 -5.59 33.63
CA SER A 53 -17.30 -5.80 32.44
C SER A 53 -18.10 -5.75 31.15
N ARG A 54 -19.38 -6.18 31.16
CA ARG A 54 -20.26 -6.08 29.98
C ARG A 54 -20.58 -4.63 29.64
N VAL A 55 -20.81 -3.79 30.65
CA VAL A 55 -21.04 -2.35 30.47
C VAL A 55 -19.79 -1.67 29.92
N ILE A 56 -18.61 -1.96 30.49
CA ILE A 56 -17.32 -1.42 30.02
C ILE A 56 -17.01 -1.88 28.58
N ASN A 57 -17.25 -3.16 28.27
CA ASN A 57 -17.03 -3.71 26.94
C ASN A 57 -17.96 -3.09 25.87
N PHE A 58 -19.21 -2.78 26.22
CA PHE A 58 -20.08 -2.01 25.34
C PHE A 58 -19.49 -0.61 25.09
N CYS A 59 -19.05 0.09 26.14
CA CYS A 59 -18.47 1.42 26.01
C CYS A 59 -17.23 1.43 25.11
N SER A 60 -16.41 0.37 25.18
CA SER A 60 -15.25 0.14 24.29
C SER A 60 -15.65 0.09 22.81
N LYS A 61 -16.75 -0.58 22.48
CA LYS A 61 -17.22 -0.72 21.09
C LYS A 61 -17.78 0.57 20.48
N HIS A 62 -18.17 1.53 21.32
CA HIS A 62 -18.83 2.77 20.91
C HIS A 62 -18.00 4.03 21.23
N ASP A 63 -16.69 3.87 21.48
CA ASP A 63 -15.75 4.95 21.81
C ASP A 63 -16.17 5.82 23.02
N GLN A 64 -16.82 5.23 24.02
CA GLN A 64 -17.30 5.90 25.23
C GLN A 64 -16.40 5.67 26.46
N PHE A 65 -15.09 5.88 26.29
CA PHE A 65 -14.09 5.58 27.33
C PHE A 65 -14.33 6.32 28.66
N HIS A 66 -14.73 7.60 28.63
CA HIS A 66 -14.99 8.37 29.85
C HIS A 66 -16.12 7.77 30.70
N TYR A 67 -17.17 7.24 30.06
CA TYR A 67 -18.25 6.56 30.77
C TYR A 67 -17.78 5.22 31.34
N ALA A 68 -16.99 4.46 30.57
CA ALA A 68 -16.37 3.22 31.04
C ALA A 68 -15.51 3.43 32.30
N LEU A 69 -14.70 4.50 32.31
CA LEU A 69 -13.86 4.87 33.45
C LEU A 69 -14.69 5.25 34.68
N LYS A 70 -15.80 5.98 34.49
CA LYS A 70 -16.71 6.32 35.59
C LYS A 70 -17.32 5.07 36.22
N VAL A 71 -17.73 4.09 35.41
CA VAL A 71 -18.24 2.79 35.90
C VAL A 71 -17.14 2.04 36.65
N PHE A 72 -15.94 1.96 36.07
CA PHE A 72 -14.80 1.29 36.69
C PHE A 72 -14.47 1.84 38.09
N ASN A 73 -14.42 3.16 38.23
CA ASN A 73 -14.09 3.83 39.49
C ASN A 73 -15.16 3.65 40.60
N THR A 74 -16.35 3.14 40.28
CA THR A 74 -17.39 2.83 41.28
C THR A 74 -17.27 1.43 41.88
N ILE A 75 -16.36 0.61 41.36
CA ILE A 75 -16.21 -0.80 41.75
C ILE A 75 -15.14 -0.90 42.84
N PRO A 76 -15.46 -1.43 44.03
CA PRO A 76 -14.55 -1.41 45.18
C PRO A 76 -13.37 -2.38 45.04
N ASN A 77 -13.56 -3.55 44.40
CA ASN A 77 -12.54 -4.60 44.24
C ASN A 77 -12.49 -5.10 42.78
N PRO A 78 -11.95 -4.29 41.85
CA PRO A 78 -11.83 -4.69 40.44
C PRO A 78 -10.86 -5.88 40.29
N ASP A 79 -11.24 -6.89 39.51
CA ASP A 79 -10.37 -8.04 39.23
C ASP A 79 -9.52 -7.85 37.95
N THR A 80 -8.56 -8.76 37.71
CA THR A 80 -7.69 -8.75 36.53
C THR A 80 -8.49 -8.71 35.21
N PHE A 81 -9.66 -9.34 35.14
CA PHE A 81 -10.48 -9.36 33.93
C PHE A 81 -11.06 -7.97 33.62
N LEU A 82 -11.52 -7.26 34.65
CA LEU A 82 -12.03 -5.91 34.52
C LEU A 82 -10.95 -4.91 34.11
N TYR A 83 -9.74 -5.02 34.70
CA TYR A 83 -8.57 -4.25 34.25
C TYR A 83 -8.24 -4.53 32.78
N ASN A 84 -8.18 -5.80 32.37
CA ASN A 84 -7.93 -6.16 30.96
C ASN A 84 -9.00 -5.60 30.02
N THR A 85 -10.27 -5.58 30.47
CA THR A 85 -11.39 -5.01 29.70
C THR A 85 -11.24 -3.50 29.56
N LEU A 86 -10.85 -2.79 30.62
CA LEU A 86 -10.60 -1.36 30.58
C LEU A 86 -9.37 -1.00 29.73
N LEU A 87 -8.26 -1.74 29.88
CA LEU A 87 -7.05 -1.60 29.08
C LEU A 87 -7.38 -1.77 27.58
N LYS A 88 -8.15 -2.80 27.23
CA LYS A 88 -8.62 -3.03 25.85
C LYS A 88 -9.55 -1.91 25.38
N SER A 89 -10.42 -1.38 26.26
CA SER A 89 -11.30 -0.26 25.97
C SER A 89 -10.55 1.03 25.63
N HIS A 90 -9.48 1.31 26.35
CA HIS A 90 -8.64 2.48 26.06
C HIS A 90 -7.99 2.35 24.68
N PHE A 91 -7.52 1.14 24.34
CA PHE A 91 -6.83 0.91 23.07
C PHE A 91 -7.73 1.13 21.84
N ASN A 92 -9.01 0.77 21.92
CA ASN A 92 -9.95 0.92 20.80
C ASN A 92 -10.41 2.36 20.56
N SER A 93 -10.25 3.26 21.54
CA SER A 93 -10.71 4.64 21.41
C SER A 93 -9.76 5.47 20.55
N HIS A 94 -10.30 6.08 19.48
CA HIS A 94 -9.54 6.88 18.50
C HIS A 94 -8.93 8.19 19.05
N SER A 95 -9.13 8.51 20.33
CA SER A 95 -8.96 9.87 20.87
C SER A 95 -7.96 10.05 22.02
N GLN A 96 -7.23 9.01 22.49
CA GLN A 96 -6.39 9.18 23.70
C GLN A 96 -5.01 8.50 23.67
N THR A 97 -4.07 9.15 24.39
CA THR A 97 -2.63 8.87 24.47
C THR A 97 -2.26 7.55 25.16
N PRO A 98 -1.17 6.85 24.77
CA PRO A 98 -0.70 5.60 25.38
C PRO A 98 -0.37 5.67 26.90
N PHE A 99 -0.16 6.87 27.44
CA PHE A 99 0.31 7.09 28.82
C PHE A 99 -0.60 6.49 29.89
N ASN A 100 -1.91 6.49 29.67
CA ASN A 100 -2.87 5.98 30.66
C ASN A 100 -2.87 4.44 30.76
N VAL A 101 -2.51 3.71 29.70
CA VAL A 101 -2.50 2.23 29.70
C VAL A 101 -1.49 1.69 30.71
N PHE A 102 -0.27 2.25 30.71
CA PHE A 102 0.76 1.87 31.68
C PHE A 102 0.43 2.34 33.11
N LEU A 103 -0.31 3.45 33.27
CA LEU A 103 -0.79 3.89 34.58
C LEU A 103 -1.79 2.90 35.17
N PHE A 104 -2.78 2.45 34.40
CA PHE A 104 -3.73 1.42 34.85
C PHE A 104 -3.04 0.10 35.16
N TYR A 105 -2.01 -0.26 34.40
CA TYR A 105 -1.19 -1.44 34.69
C TYR A 105 -0.42 -1.31 36.00
N SER A 106 0.22 -0.16 36.27
CA SER A 106 0.89 0.10 37.55
C SER A 106 -0.11 0.03 38.71
N HIS A 107 -1.28 0.65 38.56
CA HIS A 107 -2.34 0.58 39.57
C HIS A 107 -2.82 -0.85 39.82
N MET A 108 -2.99 -1.66 38.77
CA MET A 108 -3.32 -3.08 38.91
C MET A 108 -2.28 -3.83 39.76
N LEU A 109 -0.98 -3.56 39.54
CA LEU A 109 0.10 -4.16 40.33
C LEU A 109 0.13 -3.65 41.78
N GLU A 110 -0.18 -2.37 42.01
CA GLU A 110 -0.30 -1.78 43.36
C GLU A 110 -1.45 -2.43 44.16
N GLN A 111 -2.54 -2.79 43.50
CA GLN A 111 -3.64 -3.58 44.07
C GLN A 111 -3.28 -5.07 44.27
N SER A 112 -2.01 -5.46 44.09
CA SER A 112 -1.52 -6.83 44.22
C SER A 112 -2.20 -7.83 43.29
N LEU A 113 -2.76 -7.38 42.16
CA LEU A 113 -3.34 -8.24 41.15
C LEU A 113 -2.25 -8.72 40.17
N THR A 114 -2.33 -9.99 39.78
CA THR A 114 -1.36 -10.58 38.85
C THR A 114 -1.81 -10.40 37.39
N PRO A 115 -0.93 -9.92 36.50
CA PRO A 115 -1.17 -9.91 35.06
C PRO A 115 -1.36 -11.32 34.52
N ASN A 116 -2.12 -11.46 33.44
CA ASN A 116 -2.26 -12.72 32.72
C ASN A 116 -1.84 -12.60 31.25
N SER A 117 -1.92 -13.71 30.49
CA SER A 117 -1.55 -13.74 29.06
C SER A 117 -2.35 -12.77 28.19
N PHE A 118 -3.53 -12.31 28.65
CA PHE A 118 -4.35 -11.31 27.96
C PHE A 118 -4.02 -9.86 28.34
N THR A 119 -3.24 -9.63 29.41
CA THR A 119 -2.80 -8.29 29.82
C THR A 119 -1.68 -7.78 28.90
N PHE A 120 -0.71 -8.62 28.57
CA PHE A 120 0.49 -8.22 27.84
C PHE A 120 0.27 -7.73 26.40
N PRO A 121 -0.62 -8.32 25.56
CA PRO A 121 -0.82 -7.84 24.19
C PRO A 121 -1.19 -6.34 24.12
N THR A 122 -2.06 -5.88 25.02
CA THR A 122 -2.48 -4.47 25.07
C THR A 122 -1.33 -3.56 25.50
N LEU A 123 -0.53 -3.98 26.48
CA LEU A 123 0.66 -3.24 26.93
C LEU A 123 1.72 -3.15 25.83
N ILE A 124 1.99 -4.28 25.18
CA ILE A 124 2.95 -4.41 24.10
C ILE A 124 2.58 -3.48 22.94
N ARG A 125 1.30 -3.45 22.56
CA ARG A 125 0.78 -2.57 21.50
C ARG A 125 0.80 -1.08 21.88
N SER A 126 0.91 -0.76 23.18
CA SER A 126 0.97 0.61 23.70
C SER A 126 2.40 1.12 23.91
N CYS A 127 3.43 0.28 23.71
CA CYS A 127 4.83 0.68 23.79
C CYS A 127 5.15 1.79 22.78
N SER A 128 5.81 2.86 23.25
CA SER A 128 6.23 3.99 22.41
C SER A 128 7.76 4.07 22.24
N PHE A 129 8.53 3.41 23.12
CA PHE A 129 9.98 3.37 23.03
C PHE A 129 10.55 2.01 23.46
N TYR A 130 11.69 1.65 22.89
CA TYR A 130 12.31 0.32 23.05
C TYR A 130 12.59 -0.08 24.51
N LYS A 131 12.86 0.88 25.41
CA LYS A 131 13.04 0.60 26.85
C LYS A 131 11.78 0.01 27.50
N GLN A 132 10.58 0.45 27.12
CA GLN A 132 9.32 -0.14 27.61
C GLN A 132 9.19 -1.60 27.19
N VAL A 133 9.61 -1.93 25.96
CA VAL A 133 9.56 -3.30 25.45
C VAL A 133 10.42 -4.23 26.31
N LYS A 134 11.63 -3.80 26.69
CA LYS A 134 12.52 -4.57 27.59
C LYS A 134 11.93 -4.73 29.00
N GLN A 135 11.29 -3.68 29.53
CA GLN A 135 10.61 -3.75 30.84
C GLN A 135 9.44 -4.73 30.80
N LEU A 136 8.60 -4.68 29.76
CA LEU A 136 7.50 -5.62 29.59
C LEU A 136 7.98 -7.05 29.39
N HIS A 137 9.02 -7.29 28.60
CA HIS A 137 9.63 -8.61 28.47
C HIS A 137 10.09 -9.15 29.83
N ALA A 138 10.75 -8.32 30.65
CA ALA A 138 11.11 -8.72 32.02
C ALA A 138 9.88 -9.07 32.87
N HIS A 139 8.77 -8.34 32.72
CA HIS A 139 7.51 -8.66 33.41
C HIS A 139 6.89 -9.98 32.92
N VAL A 140 6.88 -10.25 31.61
CA VAL A 140 6.41 -11.53 31.03
C VAL A 140 7.15 -12.70 31.68
N ILE A 141 8.48 -12.61 31.80
CA ILE A 141 9.28 -13.64 32.48
C ILE A 141 8.96 -13.68 33.98
N LYS A 142 8.95 -12.54 34.67
CA LYS A 142 8.72 -12.43 36.12
C LYS A 142 7.39 -13.06 36.55
N PHE A 143 6.34 -12.91 35.76
CA PHE A 143 5.01 -13.44 36.06
C PHE A 143 4.77 -14.86 35.51
N GLY A 144 5.82 -15.55 35.05
CA GLY A 144 5.74 -16.97 34.65
C GLY A 144 5.28 -17.22 33.21
N PHE A 145 5.20 -16.20 32.36
CA PHE A 145 4.81 -16.31 30.95
C PHE A 145 6.02 -16.47 30.01
N GLY A 146 7.21 -16.75 30.55
CA GLY A 146 8.44 -16.94 29.77
C GLY A 146 8.42 -18.15 28.83
N SER A 147 7.46 -19.06 28.98
CA SER A 147 7.22 -20.20 28.08
C SER A 147 5.86 -20.13 27.36
N ASP A 148 5.08 -19.07 27.58
CA ASP A 148 3.75 -18.92 26.97
C ASP A 148 3.89 -18.46 25.51
N VAL A 149 3.57 -19.35 24.57
CA VAL A 149 3.75 -19.13 23.14
C VAL A 149 3.02 -17.86 22.66
N PHE A 150 1.85 -17.57 23.21
CA PHE A 150 1.09 -16.38 22.84
C PHE A 150 1.77 -15.08 23.29
N ALA A 151 2.24 -14.99 24.54
CA ALA A 151 3.00 -13.86 25.05
C ALA A 151 4.32 -13.67 24.30
N LEU A 152 5.05 -14.76 24.02
CA LEU A 152 6.32 -14.73 23.28
C LEU A 152 6.13 -14.27 21.83
N ASN A 153 5.06 -14.69 21.14
CA ASN A 153 4.75 -14.21 19.79
C ASN A 153 4.50 -12.69 19.77
N ASN A 154 3.79 -12.16 20.77
CA ASN A 154 3.59 -10.71 20.90
C ASN A 154 4.92 -9.97 21.17
N LEU A 155 5.82 -10.56 21.98
CA LEU A 155 7.15 -10.00 22.21
C LEU A 155 8.02 -9.97 20.93
N ILE A 156 8.01 -11.05 20.14
CA ILE A 156 8.71 -11.11 18.85
C ILE A 156 8.21 -9.98 17.94
N HIS A 157 6.89 -9.86 17.78
CA HIS A 157 6.27 -8.83 16.93
C HIS A 157 6.71 -7.41 17.33
N VAL A 158 6.68 -7.07 18.62
CA VAL A 158 7.06 -5.73 19.07
C VAL A 158 8.57 -5.47 18.94
N TYR A 159 9.43 -6.47 19.15
CA TYR A 159 10.86 -6.29 18.90
C TYR A 159 11.15 -5.95 17.44
N PHE A 160 10.50 -6.64 16.49
CA PHE A 160 10.56 -6.27 15.06
C PHE A 160 10.01 -4.87 14.80
N SER A 161 8.88 -4.49 15.43
CA SER A 161 8.28 -3.16 15.27
C SER A 161 9.21 -2.02 15.72
N PHE A 162 10.15 -2.29 16.63
CA PHE A 162 11.19 -1.35 17.08
C PHE A 162 12.55 -1.56 16.36
N GLY A 163 12.61 -2.40 15.32
CA GLY A 163 13.83 -2.65 14.54
C GLY A 163 14.88 -3.52 15.25
N SER A 164 14.55 -4.14 16.38
CA SER A 164 15.49 -4.97 17.15
C SER A 164 15.41 -6.44 16.72
N LEU A 165 15.99 -6.73 15.56
CA LEU A 165 15.98 -8.06 14.92
C LEU A 165 16.62 -9.13 15.81
N ASP A 166 17.76 -8.81 16.44
CA ASP A 166 18.50 -9.75 17.29
C ASP A 166 17.72 -10.18 18.53
N ASP A 167 16.99 -9.25 19.16
CA ASP A 167 16.19 -9.58 20.34
C ASP A 167 14.94 -10.36 19.96
N ALA A 168 14.28 -9.99 18.86
CA ALA A 168 13.17 -10.78 18.32
C ALA A 168 13.63 -12.23 18.07
N ARG A 169 14.80 -12.38 17.45
CA ARG A 169 15.39 -13.69 17.16
C ARG A 169 15.75 -14.46 18.42
N LYS A 170 16.37 -13.81 19.42
CA LYS A 170 16.67 -14.43 20.72
C LYS A 170 15.42 -14.91 21.47
N VAL A 171 14.31 -14.18 21.38
CA VAL A 171 13.04 -14.63 21.96
C VAL A 171 12.56 -15.89 21.26
N PHE A 172 12.56 -15.88 19.92
CA PHE A 172 12.14 -17.02 19.11
C PHE A 172 13.00 -18.27 19.35
N ASP A 173 14.32 -18.15 19.32
CA ASP A 173 15.25 -19.28 19.49
C ASP A 173 15.18 -19.92 20.89
N LYS A 174 14.69 -19.18 21.89
CA LYS A 174 14.48 -19.68 23.26
C LYS A 174 13.08 -20.28 23.48
N MET A 175 12.19 -20.21 22.48
CA MET A 175 10.86 -20.80 22.60
C MET A 175 10.97 -22.33 22.64
N PRO A 176 10.33 -23.01 23.60
CA PRO A 176 10.42 -24.47 23.72
C PRO A 176 9.84 -25.19 22.49
N GLU A 177 8.64 -24.76 22.06
CA GLU A 177 7.92 -25.34 20.93
C GLU A 177 7.28 -24.23 20.07
N PRO A 178 8.01 -23.69 19.08
CA PRO A 178 7.47 -22.68 18.18
C PRO A 178 6.37 -23.27 17.29
N ASN A 179 5.16 -22.72 17.38
CA ASN A 179 4.04 -23.14 16.54
C ASN A 179 4.01 -22.34 15.22
N ILE A 180 3.05 -22.65 14.34
CA ILE A 180 2.91 -21.97 13.04
C ILE A 180 2.83 -20.44 13.16
N VAL A 181 2.19 -19.93 14.23
CA VAL A 181 2.08 -18.48 14.47
C VAL A 181 3.45 -17.91 14.84
N SER A 182 4.25 -18.61 15.64
CA SER A 182 5.62 -18.19 15.98
C SER A 182 6.49 -18.06 14.73
N TRP A 183 6.51 -19.08 13.86
CA TRP A 183 7.27 -19.07 12.61
C TRP A 183 6.83 -17.93 11.68
N THR A 184 5.52 -17.81 11.43
CA THR A 184 4.97 -16.77 10.54
C THR A 184 5.14 -15.35 11.10
N THR A 185 5.16 -15.18 12.43
CA THR A 185 5.46 -13.88 13.07
C THR A 185 6.90 -13.45 12.80
N VAL A 186 7.87 -14.36 12.87
CA VAL A 186 9.27 -14.06 12.54
C VAL A 186 9.45 -13.77 11.06
N ILE A 187 8.84 -14.56 10.17
CA ILE A 187 8.85 -14.31 8.71
C ILE A 187 8.30 -12.92 8.40
N SER A 188 7.14 -12.58 8.95
CA SER A 188 6.51 -11.26 8.75
C SER A 188 7.34 -10.13 9.34
N GLY A 189 7.98 -10.37 10.50
CA GLY A 189 8.88 -9.42 11.14
C GLY A 189 10.09 -9.07 10.26
N TYR A 190 10.79 -10.08 9.75
CA TYR A 190 11.90 -9.87 8.82
C TYR A 190 11.42 -9.22 7.51
N SER A 191 10.24 -9.61 7.01
CA SER A 191 9.63 -9.02 5.83
C SER A 191 9.43 -7.51 5.96
N ASN A 192 8.84 -7.07 7.09
CA ASN A 192 8.60 -5.65 7.37
C ASN A 192 9.89 -4.83 7.54
N CYS A 193 10.99 -5.49 7.89
CA CYS A 193 12.31 -4.87 8.01
C CYS A 193 13.16 -5.02 6.73
N GLY A 194 12.63 -5.57 5.64
CA GLY A 194 13.35 -5.73 4.37
C GLY A 194 14.38 -6.87 4.33
N HIS A 195 14.45 -7.71 5.36
CA HIS A 195 15.42 -8.82 5.47
C HIS A 195 14.86 -10.12 4.88
N VAL A 196 14.53 -10.11 3.59
CA VAL A 196 13.82 -11.22 2.93
C VAL A 196 14.58 -12.54 2.95
N ASP A 197 15.91 -12.52 2.81
CA ASP A 197 16.72 -13.75 2.81
C ASP A 197 16.78 -14.41 4.19
N GLU A 198 16.69 -13.63 5.29
CA GLU A 198 16.54 -14.19 6.64
C GLU A 198 15.15 -14.79 6.82
N ALA A 199 14.10 -14.11 6.31
CA ALA A 199 12.74 -14.64 6.32
C ALA A 199 12.64 -15.99 5.58
N PHE A 200 13.28 -16.10 4.41
CA PHE A 200 13.31 -17.34 3.63
C PHE A 200 14.05 -18.46 4.36
N ARG A 201 15.21 -18.18 4.98
CA ARG A 201 15.91 -19.16 5.82
C ARG A 201 15.05 -19.67 6.98
N VAL A 202 14.30 -18.78 7.64
CA VAL A 202 13.35 -19.17 8.70
C VAL A 202 12.25 -20.07 8.16
N PHE A 203 11.71 -19.75 6.99
CA PHE A 203 10.71 -20.58 6.32
C PHE A 203 11.25 -21.97 5.97
N GLU A 204 12.47 -22.06 5.43
CA GLU A 204 13.09 -23.35 5.09
C GLU A 204 13.27 -24.26 6.31
N LEU A 205 13.67 -23.69 7.45
CA LEU A 205 13.85 -24.40 8.74
C LEU A 205 12.56 -24.98 9.32
N MET A 206 11.38 -24.57 8.84
CA MET A 206 10.11 -25.12 9.32
C MET A 206 9.98 -26.60 8.97
N SER A 207 9.83 -27.44 10.00
CA SER A 207 9.63 -28.89 9.86
C SER A 207 8.31 -29.25 9.19
N HIS A 208 7.24 -28.48 9.46
CA HIS A 208 5.93 -28.66 8.84
C HIS A 208 5.42 -27.33 8.30
N LYS A 209 5.24 -27.26 6.98
CA LYS A 209 4.73 -26.09 6.27
C LYS A 209 3.24 -26.31 5.95
N ASN A 210 2.39 -25.34 6.25
CA ASN A 210 0.98 -25.33 5.89
C ASN A 210 0.64 -24.08 5.06
N SER A 211 -0.62 -23.95 4.61
CA SER A 211 -1.07 -22.80 3.80
C SER A 211 -0.67 -21.45 4.39
N ALA A 212 -0.77 -21.28 5.71
CA ALA A 212 -0.41 -20.04 6.39
C ALA A 212 1.09 -19.69 6.27
N SER A 213 1.99 -20.67 6.43
CA SER A 213 3.43 -20.43 6.22
C SER A 213 3.79 -20.15 4.77
N TRP A 214 3.18 -20.84 3.82
CA TRP A 214 3.39 -20.59 2.39
C TRP A 214 2.92 -19.18 2.02
N ASN A 215 1.71 -18.80 2.48
CA ASN A 215 1.19 -17.45 2.29
C ASN A 215 2.11 -16.38 2.91
N ALA A 216 2.60 -16.58 4.14
CA ALA A 216 3.49 -15.63 4.79
C ALA A 216 4.78 -15.38 3.98
N MET A 217 5.39 -16.44 3.45
CA MET A 217 6.62 -16.32 2.66
C MET A 217 6.38 -15.77 1.26
N ILE A 218 5.30 -16.18 0.58
CA ILE A 218 4.89 -15.61 -0.71
C ILE A 218 4.59 -14.11 -0.55
N ALA A 219 3.79 -13.74 0.46
CA ALA A 219 3.50 -12.34 0.76
C ALA A 219 4.78 -11.55 1.08
N CYS A 220 5.73 -12.16 1.79
CA CYS A 220 7.03 -11.54 2.08
C CYS A 220 7.79 -11.19 0.80
N PHE A 221 7.87 -12.12 -0.17
CA PHE A 221 8.49 -11.84 -1.46
C PHE A 221 7.76 -10.74 -2.24
N VAL A 222 6.42 -10.79 -2.29
CA VAL A 222 5.60 -9.82 -3.02
C VAL A 222 5.72 -8.41 -2.43
N GLN A 223 5.66 -8.27 -1.10
CA GLN A 223 5.79 -6.98 -0.40
C GLN A 223 7.15 -6.32 -0.60
N ASN A 224 8.19 -7.11 -0.87
CA ASN A 224 9.55 -6.66 -1.10
C ASN A 224 9.94 -6.68 -2.59
N ASN A 225 8.96 -6.66 -3.50
CA ASN A 225 9.14 -6.63 -4.95
C ASN A 225 9.97 -7.79 -5.56
N ARG A 226 10.11 -8.91 -4.84
CA ARG A 226 10.79 -10.14 -5.30
C ARG A 226 9.81 -11.09 -5.98
N PHE A 227 9.15 -10.58 -7.03
CA PHE A 227 8.02 -11.27 -7.66
C PHE A 227 8.41 -12.60 -8.30
N LYS A 228 9.62 -12.71 -8.87
CA LYS A 228 10.10 -13.95 -9.48
C LYS A 228 10.20 -15.09 -8.46
N GLU A 229 10.81 -14.82 -7.31
CA GLU A 229 10.91 -15.77 -6.21
C GLU A 229 9.54 -16.13 -5.63
N ALA A 230 8.59 -15.18 -5.58
CA ALA A 230 7.21 -15.47 -5.21
C ALA A 230 6.56 -16.51 -6.14
N PHE A 231 6.78 -16.38 -7.46
CA PHE A 231 6.26 -17.34 -8.44
C PHE A 231 6.95 -18.71 -8.37
N ASP A 232 8.26 -18.74 -8.14
CA ASP A 232 8.98 -20.01 -8.01
C ASP A 232 8.55 -20.75 -6.74
N LEU A 233 8.37 -20.03 -5.63
CA LEU A 233 7.81 -20.60 -4.40
C LEU A 233 6.35 -21.05 -4.59
N PHE A 234 5.55 -20.29 -5.32
CA PHE A 234 4.17 -20.68 -5.65
C PHE A 234 4.10 -21.95 -6.53
N LYS A 235 5.02 -22.11 -7.49
CA LYS A 235 5.14 -23.37 -8.25
C LYS A 235 5.48 -24.54 -7.33
N GLN A 236 6.42 -24.35 -6.41
CA GLN A 236 6.78 -25.38 -5.43
C GLN A 236 5.60 -25.76 -4.53
N MET A 237 4.88 -24.77 -3.98
CA MET A 237 3.66 -24.98 -3.18
C MET A 237 2.65 -25.88 -3.89
N ARG A 238 2.48 -25.68 -5.21
CA ARG A 238 1.57 -26.48 -6.05
C ARG A 238 2.09 -27.90 -6.31
N VAL A 239 3.40 -28.07 -6.51
CA VAL A 239 4.03 -29.41 -6.64
C VAL A 239 3.84 -30.21 -5.35
N GLU A 240 3.93 -29.55 -4.20
CA GLU A 240 3.67 -30.13 -2.88
C GLU A 240 2.16 -30.31 -2.57
N LYS A 241 1.28 -30.02 -3.55
CA LYS A 241 -0.18 -30.19 -3.47
C LYS A 241 -0.84 -29.41 -2.33
N VAL A 242 -0.24 -28.30 -1.91
CA VAL A 242 -0.89 -27.40 -0.95
C VAL A 242 -1.97 -26.61 -1.69
N GLU A 243 -3.19 -26.68 -1.18
CA GLU A 243 -4.32 -25.96 -1.77
C GLU A 243 -4.12 -24.45 -1.71
N LEU A 244 -4.54 -23.79 -2.78
CA LEU A 244 -4.50 -22.34 -2.90
C LEU A 244 -5.70 -21.77 -2.17
N ASP A 245 -5.43 -20.93 -1.16
CA ASP A 245 -6.48 -20.18 -0.46
C ASP A 245 -6.59 -18.74 -1.00
N LYS A 246 -7.61 -18.01 -0.55
CA LYS A 246 -7.86 -16.63 -0.96
C LYS A 246 -6.71 -15.66 -0.67
N PHE A 247 -5.88 -15.94 0.35
CA PHE A 247 -4.77 -15.07 0.73
C PHE A 247 -3.57 -15.26 -0.20
N VAL A 248 -3.26 -16.51 -0.54
CA VAL A 248 -2.25 -16.83 -1.55
C VAL A 248 -2.70 -16.30 -2.91
N ALA A 249 -3.99 -16.46 -3.27
CA ALA A 249 -4.56 -15.90 -4.50
C ALA A 249 -4.32 -14.38 -4.57
N ALA A 250 -4.68 -13.65 -3.51
CA ALA A 250 -4.50 -12.21 -3.43
C ALA A 250 -3.03 -11.82 -3.57
N SER A 251 -2.12 -12.49 -2.86
CA SER A 251 -0.67 -12.22 -2.93
C SER A 251 -0.12 -12.43 -4.34
N MET A 252 -0.50 -13.53 -5.00
CA MET A 252 -0.04 -13.82 -6.36
C MET A 252 -0.66 -12.87 -7.40
N ILE A 253 -1.91 -12.44 -7.24
CA ILE A 253 -2.53 -11.42 -8.09
C ILE A 253 -1.82 -10.07 -7.92
N SER A 254 -1.42 -9.70 -6.70
CA SER A 254 -0.57 -8.53 -6.46
C SER A 254 0.81 -8.67 -7.12
N ALA A 255 1.40 -9.87 -7.14
CA ALA A 255 2.63 -10.13 -7.88
C ALA A 255 2.45 -9.91 -9.40
N CYS A 256 1.35 -10.42 -9.98
CA CYS A 256 1.00 -10.17 -11.38
C CYS A 256 0.87 -8.67 -11.68
N THR A 257 0.25 -7.93 -10.75
CA THR A 257 0.07 -6.47 -10.84
C THR A 257 1.40 -5.73 -10.92
N GLY A 258 2.38 -6.12 -10.08
CA GLY A 258 3.74 -5.57 -10.10
C GLY A 258 4.45 -5.83 -11.42
N LEU A 259 4.44 -7.09 -11.88
CA LEU A 259 5.10 -7.52 -13.12
C LEU A 259 4.39 -7.06 -14.41
N GLY A 260 3.11 -6.68 -14.33
CA GLY A 260 2.28 -6.49 -15.53
C GLY A 260 1.95 -7.80 -16.25
N ALA A 261 1.92 -8.91 -15.51
CA ALA A 261 1.70 -10.26 -16.04
C ALA A 261 0.20 -10.59 -16.16
N LEU A 262 -0.42 -10.13 -17.24
CA LEU A 262 -1.85 -10.27 -17.51
C LEU A 262 -2.29 -11.73 -17.64
N GLU A 263 -1.55 -12.56 -18.36
CA GLU A 263 -1.98 -13.94 -18.64
C GLU A 263 -1.87 -14.82 -17.40
N LEU A 264 -0.79 -14.68 -16.62
CA LEU A 264 -0.70 -15.27 -15.28
C LEU A 264 -1.83 -14.78 -14.36
N GLY A 265 -2.13 -13.48 -14.37
CA GLY A 265 -3.25 -12.92 -13.60
C GLY A 265 -4.61 -13.50 -13.98
N LYS A 266 -4.90 -13.64 -15.28
CA LYS A 266 -6.10 -14.30 -15.80
C LYS A 266 -6.17 -15.76 -15.37
N TRP A 267 -5.04 -16.48 -15.39
CA TRP A 267 -4.97 -17.87 -14.98
C TRP A 267 -5.34 -18.05 -13.50
N ILE A 268 -4.80 -17.20 -12.60
CA ILE A 268 -5.13 -17.23 -11.17
C ILE A 268 -6.61 -16.87 -10.96
N HIS A 269 -7.10 -15.82 -11.63
CA HIS A 269 -8.51 -15.42 -11.53
C HIS A 269 -9.46 -16.56 -11.95
N GLY A 270 -9.20 -17.21 -13.09
CA GLY A 270 -9.99 -18.36 -13.54
C GLY A 270 -9.81 -19.61 -12.67
N TYR A 271 -8.74 -19.72 -11.88
CA TYR A 271 -8.61 -20.76 -10.86
C TYR A 271 -9.51 -20.47 -9.65
N VAL A 272 -9.52 -19.22 -9.16
CA VAL A 272 -10.40 -18.76 -8.07
C VAL A 272 -11.86 -19.04 -8.40
N GLU A 273 -12.30 -18.71 -9.61
CA GLU A 273 -13.67 -18.98 -10.09
C GLU A 273 -13.99 -20.48 -10.13
N ARG A 274 -13.10 -21.30 -10.71
CA ARG A 274 -13.34 -22.76 -10.87
C ARG A 274 -13.32 -23.55 -9.57
N THR A 275 -12.55 -23.10 -8.58
CA THR A 275 -12.43 -23.77 -7.28
C THR A 275 -13.45 -23.29 -6.26
N GLY A 276 -14.25 -22.28 -6.60
CA GLY A 276 -15.27 -21.72 -5.71
C GLY A 276 -14.67 -20.97 -4.52
N ILE A 277 -13.45 -20.43 -4.65
CA ILE A 277 -12.87 -19.56 -3.64
C ILE A 277 -13.73 -18.30 -3.54
N GLU A 278 -14.21 -18.01 -2.33
CA GLU A 278 -15.08 -16.86 -2.08
C GLU A 278 -14.38 -15.55 -2.48
N LEU A 279 -15.00 -14.82 -3.41
CA LEU A 279 -14.60 -13.48 -3.81
C LEU A 279 -15.12 -12.48 -2.79
N ASP A 280 -14.41 -12.35 -1.66
CA ASP A 280 -14.67 -11.25 -0.74
C ASP A 280 -14.28 -9.90 -1.36
N SER A 281 -14.76 -8.80 -0.74
CA SER A 281 -14.53 -7.44 -1.25
C SER A 281 -13.05 -7.10 -1.46
N LYS A 282 -12.15 -7.68 -0.64
CA LYS A 282 -10.71 -7.45 -0.74
C LYS A 282 -10.12 -8.17 -1.95
N LEU A 283 -10.37 -9.48 -2.08
CA LEU A 283 -9.90 -10.25 -3.23
C LEU A 283 -10.44 -9.71 -4.56
N ALA A 284 -11.74 -9.36 -4.59
CA ALA A 284 -12.36 -8.71 -5.74
C ALA A 284 -11.66 -7.40 -6.13
N THR A 285 -11.38 -6.53 -5.15
CA THR A 285 -10.65 -5.27 -5.39
C THR A 285 -9.25 -5.55 -5.94
N THR A 286 -8.53 -6.54 -5.41
CA THR A 286 -7.18 -6.92 -5.91
C THR A 286 -7.22 -7.44 -7.35
N ILE A 287 -8.26 -8.19 -7.74
CA ILE A 287 -8.45 -8.65 -9.12
C ILE A 287 -8.71 -7.48 -10.07
N ILE A 288 -9.57 -6.54 -9.67
CA ILE A 288 -9.86 -5.32 -10.46
C ILE A 288 -8.57 -4.51 -10.64
N ASP A 289 -7.80 -4.30 -9.56
CA ASP A 289 -6.53 -3.56 -9.59
C ASP A 289 -5.54 -4.21 -10.56
N MET A 290 -5.42 -5.54 -10.52
CA MET A 290 -4.57 -6.30 -11.43
C MET A 290 -4.98 -6.10 -12.88
N TYR A 291 -6.27 -6.23 -13.23
CA TYR A 291 -6.70 -6.02 -14.60
C TYR A 291 -6.46 -4.58 -15.08
N CYS A 292 -6.69 -3.57 -14.23
CA CYS A 292 -6.36 -2.18 -14.55
C CYS A 292 -4.86 -2.02 -14.81
N LYS A 293 -4.02 -2.43 -13.86
CA LYS A 293 -2.56 -2.25 -13.90
C LYS A 293 -1.82 -3.21 -14.83
N CYS A 294 -2.48 -4.23 -15.37
CA CYS A 294 -1.97 -5.07 -16.47
C CYS A 294 -2.52 -4.63 -17.84
N GLY A 295 -3.23 -3.50 -17.93
CA GLY A 295 -3.66 -2.92 -19.19
C GLY A 295 -4.84 -3.64 -19.85
N CYS A 296 -5.75 -4.22 -19.07
CA CYS A 296 -6.97 -4.89 -19.54
C CYS A 296 -8.21 -4.33 -18.81
N LEU A 297 -8.49 -3.06 -19.10
CA LEU A 297 -9.54 -2.28 -18.45
C LEU A 297 -10.94 -2.86 -18.67
N GLU A 298 -11.18 -3.53 -19.79
CA GLU A 298 -12.46 -4.16 -20.13
C GLU A 298 -12.80 -5.27 -19.14
N LYS A 299 -11.83 -6.14 -18.80
CA LYS A 299 -12.03 -7.19 -17.79
C LYS A 299 -12.15 -6.61 -16.39
N ALA A 300 -11.42 -5.53 -16.07
CA ALA A 300 -11.58 -4.84 -14.80
C ALA A 300 -13.03 -4.36 -14.61
N LEU A 301 -13.60 -3.71 -15.63
CA LEU A 301 -15.00 -3.26 -15.62
C LEU A 301 -15.98 -4.43 -15.54
N GLN A 302 -15.70 -5.55 -16.23
CA GLN A 302 -16.53 -6.75 -16.16
C GLN A 302 -16.61 -7.30 -14.72
N VAL A 303 -15.46 -7.46 -14.06
CA VAL A 303 -15.39 -7.94 -12.66
C VAL A 303 -16.07 -6.96 -11.73
N PHE A 304 -15.79 -5.66 -11.87
CA PHE A 304 -16.40 -4.59 -11.08
C PHE A 304 -17.93 -4.58 -11.18
N ASN A 305 -18.47 -4.64 -12.40
CA ASN A 305 -19.92 -4.64 -12.63
C ASN A 305 -20.59 -5.91 -12.10
N GLY A 306 -19.89 -7.04 -12.14
CA GLY A 306 -20.36 -8.33 -11.62
C GLY A 306 -20.39 -8.46 -10.09
N LEU A 307 -19.84 -7.49 -9.34
CA LEU A 307 -19.84 -7.55 -7.88
C LEU A 307 -21.26 -7.41 -7.30
N PRO A 308 -21.70 -8.33 -6.43
CA PRO A 308 -23.05 -8.26 -5.82
C PRO A 308 -23.18 -7.07 -4.87
N ARG A 309 -22.09 -6.65 -4.23
CA ARG A 309 -22.01 -5.44 -3.41
C ARG A 309 -20.66 -4.79 -3.64
N LYS A 310 -20.68 -3.54 -4.12
CA LYS A 310 -19.48 -2.73 -4.33
C LYS A 310 -19.17 -1.96 -3.05
N GLY A 311 -17.95 -2.06 -2.57
CA GLY A 311 -17.43 -1.25 -1.47
C GLY A 311 -16.70 -0.01 -1.99
N VAL A 312 -16.44 0.97 -1.12
CA VAL A 312 -15.65 2.17 -1.45
C VAL A 312 -14.31 1.80 -2.11
N SER A 313 -13.65 0.73 -1.63
CA SER A 313 -12.38 0.24 -2.20
C SER A 313 -12.49 -0.19 -3.66
N SER A 314 -13.56 -0.91 -4.05
CA SER A 314 -13.77 -1.33 -5.44
C SER A 314 -14.08 -0.15 -6.36
N TRP A 315 -14.85 0.84 -5.88
CA TRP A 315 -15.10 2.09 -6.61
C TRP A 315 -13.81 2.88 -6.82
N ASN A 316 -13.05 3.10 -5.75
CA ASN A 316 -11.77 3.78 -5.79
C ASN A 316 -10.79 3.10 -6.75
N CYS A 317 -10.70 1.77 -6.69
CA CYS A 317 -9.86 0.99 -7.59
C CYS A 317 -10.22 1.21 -9.06
N MET A 318 -11.53 1.19 -9.39
CA MET A 318 -11.97 1.35 -10.78
C MET A 318 -11.83 2.81 -11.28
N ILE A 319 -12.15 3.80 -10.45
CA ILE A 319 -11.95 5.24 -10.77
C ILE A 319 -10.45 5.52 -10.97
N GLY A 320 -9.59 5.02 -10.08
CA GLY A 320 -8.13 5.14 -10.20
C GLY A 320 -7.58 4.41 -11.43
N GLY A 321 -8.13 3.23 -11.76
CA GLY A 321 -7.80 2.51 -12.99
C GLY A 321 -8.12 3.31 -14.25
N LEU A 322 -9.29 3.96 -14.31
CA LEU A 322 -9.66 4.85 -15.41
C LEU A 322 -8.73 6.06 -15.51
N ALA A 323 -8.37 6.68 -14.37
CA ALA A 323 -7.41 7.77 -14.29
C ALA A 323 -6.03 7.36 -14.83
N LEU A 324 -5.54 6.17 -14.46
CA LEU A 324 -4.26 5.62 -14.91
C LEU A 324 -4.23 5.41 -16.43
N HIS A 325 -5.39 5.14 -17.04
CA HIS A 325 -5.54 5.00 -18.49
C HIS A 325 -5.81 6.34 -19.22
N GLY A 326 -5.86 7.47 -18.49
CA GLY A 326 -6.17 8.78 -19.06
C GLY A 326 -7.64 8.95 -19.47
N LYS A 327 -8.55 8.14 -18.93
CA LYS A 327 -9.99 8.21 -19.18
C LYS A 327 -10.69 9.05 -18.11
N GLY A 328 -10.31 10.32 -17.99
CA GLY A 328 -10.78 11.23 -16.94
C GLY A 328 -12.30 11.43 -16.92
N GLU A 329 -12.92 11.59 -18.08
CA GLU A 329 -14.38 11.73 -18.18
C GLU A 329 -15.14 10.48 -17.74
N ASP A 330 -14.63 9.28 -18.08
CA ASP A 330 -15.19 8.02 -17.61
C ASP A 330 -15.04 7.89 -16.09
N ALA A 331 -13.90 8.29 -15.53
CA ALA A 331 -13.65 8.28 -14.09
C ALA A 331 -14.62 9.20 -13.34
N ILE A 332 -14.87 10.41 -13.85
CA ILE A 332 -15.85 11.35 -13.29
C ILE A 332 -17.28 10.81 -13.41
N ARG A 333 -17.63 10.18 -14.53
CA ARG A 333 -18.94 9.53 -14.71
C ARG A 333 -19.14 8.41 -13.69
N LEU A 334 -18.12 7.59 -13.46
CA LEU A 334 -18.15 6.50 -12.48
C LEU A 334 -18.22 7.03 -11.04
N PHE A 335 -17.51 8.12 -10.72
CA PHE A 335 -17.65 8.83 -9.44
C PHE A 335 -19.10 9.30 -9.20
N ARG A 336 -19.75 9.90 -10.20
CA ARG A 336 -21.16 10.32 -10.09
C ARG A 336 -22.10 9.12 -9.91
N GLU A 337 -21.75 7.95 -10.45
CA GLU A 337 -22.50 6.71 -10.24
C GLU A 337 -22.35 6.19 -8.81
N MET A 338 -21.13 6.24 -8.25
CA MET A 338 -20.84 5.93 -6.84
C MET A 338 -21.74 6.75 -5.89
N GLU A 339 -21.85 8.06 -6.15
CA GLU A 339 -22.73 8.96 -5.37
C GLU A 339 -24.22 8.59 -5.51
N ARG A 340 -24.67 8.22 -6.72
CA ARG A 340 -26.05 7.77 -6.96
C ARG A 340 -26.38 6.46 -6.25
N GLU A 341 -25.40 5.58 -6.08
CA GLU A 341 -25.52 4.36 -5.27
C GLU A 341 -25.40 4.61 -3.76
N MET A 342 -25.35 5.88 -3.34
CA MET A 342 -25.24 6.30 -1.94
C MET A 342 -23.98 5.78 -1.24
N VAL A 343 -22.92 5.54 -2.02
CA VAL A 343 -21.62 5.16 -1.48
C VAL A 343 -20.84 6.44 -1.20
N VAL A 344 -20.56 6.71 0.08
CA VAL A 344 -19.88 7.93 0.52
C VAL A 344 -18.44 7.94 0.00
N PRO A 345 -18.04 8.94 -0.81
CA PRO A 345 -16.65 9.15 -1.22
C PRO A 345 -15.73 9.40 -0.03
N ASP A 346 -14.51 8.87 -0.10
CA ASP A 346 -13.46 9.15 0.87
C ASP A 346 -12.32 9.98 0.25
N ALA A 347 -11.30 10.30 1.04
CA ALA A 347 -10.11 11.00 0.57
C ALA A 347 -9.45 10.29 -0.65
N ILE A 348 -9.42 8.96 -0.66
CA ILE A 348 -8.83 8.19 -1.76
C ILE A 348 -9.67 8.36 -3.03
N THR A 349 -11.00 8.44 -2.92
CA THR A 349 -11.90 8.73 -4.05
C THR A 349 -11.51 10.04 -4.72
N PHE A 350 -11.32 11.12 -3.95
CA PHE A 350 -10.97 12.43 -4.50
C PHE A 350 -9.56 12.49 -5.08
N VAL A 351 -8.57 11.81 -4.47
CA VAL A 351 -7.25 11.62 -5.11
C VAL A 351 -7.38 10.99 -6.49
N ASN A 352 -8.20 9.95 -6.64
CA ASN A 352 -8.40 9.29 -7.94
C ASN A 352 -9.11 10.19 -8.96
N VAL A 353 -10.15 10.94 -8.55
CA VAL A 353 -10.86 11.90 -9.43
C VAL A 353 -9.93 13.03 -9.88
N LEU A 354 -9.16 13.62 -8.97
CA LEU A 354 -8.21 14.68 -9.28
C LEU A 354 -7.07 14.18 -10.18
N THR A 355 -6.57 12.97 -9.94
CA THR A 355 -5.59 12.31 -10.83
C THR A 355 -6.18 12.09 -12.23
N ALA A 356 -7.45 11.71 -12.32
CA ALA A 356 -8.15 11.56 -13.60
C ALA A 356 -8.23 12.90 -14.34
N CYS A 357 -8.51 13.99 -13.62
CA CYS A 357 -8.46 15.33 -14.17
C CYS A 357 -7.05 15.69 -14.65
N ALA A 358 -6.02 15.41 -13.84
CA ALA A 358 -4.62 15.68 -14.15
C ALA A 358 -4.14 14.97 -15.41
N HIS A 359 -4.48 13.68 -15.59
CA HIS A 359 -4.08 12.88 -16.76
C HIS A 359 -4.88 13.15 -18.03
N SER A 360 -6.04 13.81 -17.92
CA SER A 360 -6.90 14.19 -19.04
C SER A 360 -6.93 15.70 -19.31
N GLY A 361 -6.23 16.52 -18.52
CA GLY A 361 -6.17 17.97 -18.69
C GLY A 361 -7.47 18.70 -18.34
N LEU A 362 -8.31 18.12 -17.49
CA LEU A 362 -9.60 18.68 -17.09
C LEU A 362 -9.42 19.69 -15.94
N VAL A 363 -8.78 20.82 -16.24
CA VAL A 363 -8.38 21.82 -15.20
C VAL A 363 -9.58 22.34 -14.40
N GLU A 364 -10.66 22.71 -15.08
CA GLU A 364 -11.83 23.29 -14.41
C GLU A 364 -12.59 22.26 -13.58
N GLU A 365 -12.71 21.02 -14.05
CA GLU A 365 -13.28 19.92 -13.27
C GLU A 365 -12.41 19.60 -12.04
N GLY A 366 -11.08 19.60 -12.18
CA GLY A 366 -10.17 19.40 -11.06
C GLY A 366 -10.34 20.46 -9.97
N ARG A 367 -10.45 21.74 -10.35
CA ARG A 367 -10.75 22.83 -9.41
C ARG A 367 -12.12 22.65 -8.74
N TYR A 368 -13.12 22.25 -9.51
CA TYR A 368 -14.46 21.99 -8.99
C TYR A 368 -14.42 20.87 -7.94
N TYR A 369 -13.86 19.70 -8.26
CA TYR A 369 -13.84 18.58 -7.32
C TYR A 369 -12.94 18.82 -6.10
N PHE A 370 -11.88 19.61 -6.23
CA PHE A 370 -11.03 20.00 -5.10
C PHE A 370 -11.77 20.88 -4.08
N ARG A 371 -12.72 21.73 -4.51
CA ARG A 371 -13.60 22.44 -3.57
C ARG A 371 -14.75 21.57 -3.08
N TYR A 372 -15.35 20.81 -3.99
CA TYR A 372 -16.48 19.92 -3.73
C TYR A 372 -16.20 18.91 -2.61
N MET A 373 -14.97 18.37 -2.53
CA MET A 373 -14.60 17.43 -1.47
C MET A 373 -14.77 18.01 -0.07
N THR A 374 -14.43 19.29 0.12
CA THR A 374 -14.53 19.97 1.41
C THR A 374 -15.93 20.53 1.63
N GLU A 375 -16.48 21.22 0.63
CA GLU A 375 -17.77 21.92 0.74
C GLU A 375 -18.96 20.97 0.87
N VAL A 376 -18.92 19.81 0.21
CA VAL A 376 -20.06 18.87 0.16
C VAL A 376 -19.83 17.63 1.00
N HIS A 377 -18.62 17.07 0.97
CA HIS A 377 -18.31 15.81 1.66
C HIS A 377 -17.55 15.99 2.98
N GLY A 378 -17.14 17.22 3.32
CA GLY A 378 -16.38 17.49 4.55
C GLY A 378 -15.03 16.78 4.60
N VAL A 379 -14.47 16.41 3.45
CA VAL A 379 -13.16 15.79 3.34
C VAL A 379 -12.12 16.90 3.26
N GLU A 380 -11.26 16.97 4.28
CA GLU A 380 -10.17 17.94 4.33
C GLU A 380 -9.04 17.55 3.35
N PRO A 381 -8.52 18.50 2.54
CA PRO A 381 -7.45 18.23 1.61
C PRO A 381 -6.14 17.81 2.31
N ALA A 382 -5.79 16.53 2.18
CA ALA A 382 -4.46 16.01 2.51
C ALA A 382 -3.41 16.32 1.42
N LYS A 383 -2.14 16.07 1.71
CA LYS A 383 -0.99 16.32 0.81
C LYS A 383 -1.16 15.69 -0.58
N GLU A 384 -1.81 14.53 -0.67
CA GLU A 384 -2.05 13.82 -1.92
C GLU A 384 -2.97 14.61 -2.86
N HIS A 385 -4.00 15.28 -2.33
CA HIS A 385 -4.95 16.07 -3.12
C HIS A 385 -4.28 17.31 -3.71
N TYR A 386 -3.49 18.03 -2.90
CA TYR A 386 -2.66 19.13 -3.37
C TYR A 386 -1.66 18.64 -4.42
N GLY A 387 -1.06 17.46 -4.22
CA GLY A 387 -0.21 16.80 -5.20
C GLY A 387 -0.88 16.64 -6.57
N CYS A 388 -2.13 16.16 -6.59
CA CYS A 388 -2.90 16.04 -7.83
C CYS A 388 -3.21 17.41 -8.47
N MET A 389 -3.50 18.44 -7.66
CA MET A 389 -3.75 19.80 -8.18
C MET A 389 -2.50 20.44 -8.76
N VAL A 390 -1.36 20.30 -8.08
CA VAL A 390 -0.06 20.74 -8.60
C VAL A 390 0.26 20.00 -9.89
N ASP A 391 0.11 18.67 -9.95
CA ASP A 391 0.34 17.89 -11.17
C ASP A 391 -0.57 18.32 -12.34
N LEU A 392 -1.86 18.55 -12.07
CA LEU A 392 -2.84 19.04 -13.05
C LEU A 392 -2.43 20.40 -13.64
N LEU A 393 -2.12 21.37 -12.78
CA LEU A 393 -1.74 22.72 -13.21
C LEU A 393 -0.39 22.75 -13.90
N ALA A 394 0.55 21.97 -13.38
CA ALA A 394 1.90 21.86 -13.89
C ALA A 394 1.90 21.27 -15.32
N ARG A 395 1.12 20.21 -15.58
CA ARG A 395 0.93 19.64 -16.94
C ARG A 395 0.21 20.59 -17.89
N ALA A 396 -0.69 21.42 -17.37
CA ALA A 396 -1.38 22.45 -18.13
C ALA A 396 -0.50 23.68 -18.41
N GLY A 397 0.76 23.71 -17.95
CA GLY A 397 1.68 24.84 -18.10
C GLY A 397 1.39 26.04 -17.20
N ARG A 398 0.45 25.92 -16.25
CA ARG A 398 0.06 26.97 -15.30
C ARG A 398 0.98 26.94 -14.08
N LEU A 399 2.29 27.14 -14.30
CA LEU A 399 3.32 26.95 -13.27
C LEU A 399 3.20 27.93 -12.09
N ASP A 400 2.79 29.16 -12.32
CA ASP A 400 2.61 30.16 -11.26
C ASP A 400 1.49 29.73 -10.31
N GLU A 401 0.37 29.28 -10.85
CA GLU A 401 -0.75 28.78 -10.05
C GLU A 401 -0.43 27.44 -9.38
N ALA A 402 0.36 26.58 -10.03
CA ALA A 402 0.85 25.36 -9.41
C ALA A 402 1.73 25.68 -8.18
N LYS A 403 2.51 26.77 -8.25
CA LYS A 403 3.30 27.28 -7.13
C LYS A 403 2.40 27.90 -6.04
N GLU A 404 1.39 28.67 -6.40
CA GLU A 404 0.42 29.22 -5.44
C GLU A 404 -0.25 28.11 -4.63
N VAL A 405 -0.75 27.06 -5.32
CA VAL A 405 -1.35 25.89 -4.66
C VAL A 405 -0.36 25.20 -3.72
N LEU A 406 0.92 25.13 -4.10
CA LEU A 406 1.99 24.57 -3.27
C LEU A 406 2.28 25.42 -2.03
N ASP A 407 2.25 26.75 -2.16
CA ASP A 407 2.55 27.70 -1.10
C ASP A 407 1.37 27.84 -0.11
N GLU A 408 0.13 27.64 -0.58
CA GLU A 408 -1.10 27.62 0.24
C GLU A 408 -1.29 26.32 1.04
N MET A 409 -0.51 25.28 0.78
CA MET A 409 -0.61 24.01 1.50
C MET A 409 -0.40 24.21 3.01
N PRO A 410 -1.32 23.75 3.87
CA PRO A 410 -1.19 23.88 5.33
C PRO A 410 -0.12 22.94 5.91
N MET A 411 0.42 22.04 5.10
CA MET A 411 1.46 21.08 5.44
C MET A 411 2.67 21.21 4.52
N SER A 412 3.83 20.74 4.98
CA SER A 412 5.03 20.69 4.15
C SER A 412 4.82 19.77 2.94
N PRO A 413 5.09 20.23 1.71
CA PRO A 413 5.00 19.40 0.52
C PRO A 413 6.04 18.27 0.57
N ASP A 414 5.62 17.08 0.15
CA ASP A 414 6.52 15.94 0.03
C ASP A 414 7.25 15.93 -1.33
N ALA A 415 8.19 15.00 -1.46
CA ALA A 415 8.99 14.88 -2.67
C ALA A 415 8.18 14.49 -3.91
N SER A 416 6.98 13.90 -3.75
CA SER A 416 6.12 13.55 -4.89
C SER A 416 5.56 14.81 -5.53
N VAL A 417 4.93 15.69 -4.75
CA VAL A 417 4.34 16.96 -5.21
C VAL A 417 5.38 17.84 -5.89
N LEU A 418 6.50 18.05 -5.21
CA LEU A 418 7.61 18.84 -5.73
C LEU A 418 8.25 18.17 -6.97
N GLY A 419 8.23 16.85 -7.05
CA GLY A 419 8.69 16.10 -8.22
C GLY A 419 7.86 16.35 -9.48
N ALA A 420 6.54 16.39 -9.35
CA ALA A 420 5.63 16.72 -10.44
C ALA A 420 5.91 18.13 -10.97
N LEU A 421 6.03 19.11 -10.06
CA LEU A 421 6.35 20.49 -10.41
C LEU A 421 7.74 20.62 -11.05
N LEU A 422 8.74 19.90 -10.55
CA LEU A 422 10.10 19.87 -11.12
C LEU A 422 10.08 19.34 -12.57
N GLY A 423 9.34 18.26 -12.81
CA GLY A 423 9.15 17.69 -14.15
C GLY A 423 8.50 18.68 -15.11
N ALA A 424 7.47 19.41 -14.66
CA ALA A 424 6.83 20.43 -15.48
C ALA A 424 7.72 21.66 -15.74
N CYS A 425 8.52 22.09 -14.75
CA CYS A 425 9.50 23.16 -14.94
C CYS A 425 10.50 22.80 -16.04
N LYS A 426 10.90 21.52 -16.14
CA LYS A 426 11.71 21.02 -17.26
C LYS A 426 10.98 21.14 -18.60
N ILE A 427 9.71 20.73 -18.66
CA ILE A 427 8.91 20.72 -19.90
C ILE A 427 8.63 22.15 -20.40
N HIS A 428 8.30 23.06 -19.49
CA HIS A 428 7.90 24.44 -19.82
C HIS A 428 9.06 25.46 -19.72
N GLY A 429 10.28 25.01 -19.38
CA GLY A 429 11.48 25.84 -19.40
C GLY A 429 11.61 26.86 -18.26
N ASN A 430 10.96 26.65 -17.11
CA ASN A 430 11.07 27.56 -15.96
C ASN A 430 12.26 27.18 -15.06
N LEU A 431 13.42 27.78 -15.35
CA LEU A 431 14.69 27.46 -14.68
C LEU A 431 14.70 27.88 -13.21
N GLU A 432 14.17 29.06 -12.86
CA GLU A 432 14.22 29.58 -11.50
C GLU A 432 13.41 28.71 -10.54
N LEU A 433 12.18 28.37 -10.94
CA LEU A 433 11.32 27.49 -10.15
C LEU A 433 11.89 26.07 -10.11
N GLY A 434 12.37 25.55 -11.24
CA GLY A 434 12.99 24.23 -11.32
C GLY A 434 14.23 24.08 -10.42
N GLU A 435 15.09 25.09 -10.37
CA GLU A 435 16.26 25.09 -9.48
C GLU A 435 15.86 25.11 -8.00
N SER A 436 14.92 25.98 -7.62
CA SER A 436 14.42 26.10 -6.25
C SER A 436 13.78 24.80 -5.76
N VAL A 437 12.86 24.25 -6.55
CA VAL A 437 12.15 23.01 -6.25
C VAL A 437 13.11 21.82 -6.24
N GLY A 438 14.00 21.72 -7.23
CA GLY A 438 14.89 20.57 -7.36
C GLY A 438 15.88 20.43 -6.21
N LYS A 439 16.43 21.55 -5.70
CA LYS A 439 17.26 21.54 -4.49
C LYS A 439 16.49 21.02 -3.28
N ARG A 440 15.25 21.47 -3.10
CA ARG A 440 14.38 21.04 -1.98
C ARG A 440 14.04 19.55 -2.07
N VAL A 441 13.74 19.03 -3.26
CA VAL A 441 13.42 17.61 -3.46
C VAL A 441 14.62 16.70 -3.16
N VAL A 442 15.83 17.11 -3.57
CA VAL A 442 17.07 16.39 -3.28
C VAL A 442 17.32 16.28 -1.77
N GLU A 443 17.00 17.32 -1.00
CA GLU A 443 17.14 17.26 0.46
C GLU A 443 16.05 16.43 1.14
N LEU A 444 14.84 16.36 0.58
CA LEU A 444 13.76 15.52 1.11
C LEU A 444 14.00 14.03 0.85
N GLU A 445 14.57 13.67 -0.30
CA GLU A 445 14.90 12.30 -0.68
C GLU A 445 16.38 12.17 -1.07
N PRO A 446 17.31 12.27 -0.10
CA PRO A 446 18.74 12.28 -0.39
C PRO A 446 19.24 10.99 -1.02
N GLY A 447 18.54 9.86 -0.83
CA GLY A 447 18.85 8.56 -1.43
C GLY A 447 18.25 8.30 -2.82
N ASN A 448 17.42 9.20 -3.36
CA ASN A 448 16.71 8.97 -4.62
C ASN A 448 17.47 9.58 -5.81
N SER A 449 18.18 8.74 -6.58
CA SER A 449 18.97 9.17 -7.73
C SER A 449 18.16 9.94 -8.78
N GLY A 450 16.87 9.61 -8.95
CA GLY A 450 16.01 10.25 -9.95
C GLY A 450 15.86 11.76 -9.73
N ARG A 451 15.95 12.22 -8.48
CA ARG A 451 15.83 13.65 -8.13
C ARG A 451 17.06 14.45 -8.56
N TYR A 452 18.24 13.90 -8.29
CA TYR A 452 19.52 14.47 -8.74
C TYR A 452 19.56 14.52 -10.27
N VAL A 453 19.21 13.42 -10.93
CA VAL A 453 19.17 13.34 -12.40
C VAL A 453 18.21 14.38 -12.98
N MET A 454 17.04 14.58 -12.38
CA MET A 454 16.08 15.57 -12.86
C MET A 454 16.59 17.02 -12.70
N LEU A 455 17.20 17.35 -11.56
CA LEU A 455 17.81 18.67 -11.33
C LEU A 455 19.00 18.91 -12.26
N ALA A 456 19.86 17.92 -12.45
CA ALA A 456 20.98 17.97 -13.40
C ALA A 456 20.49 18.19 -14.84
N ASN A 457 19.41 17.51 -15.24
CA ASN A 457 18.81 17.68 -16.57
C ASN A 457 18.29 19.10 -16.80
N ILE A 458 17.69 19.74 -15.79
CA ILE A 458 17.26 21.14 -15.88
C ILE A 458 18.47 22.06 -16.11
N TYR A 459 19.56 21.89 -15.35
CA TYR A 459 20.77 22.67 -15.58
C TYR A 459 21.38 22.43 -16.97
N ALA A 460 21.41 21.18 -17.42
CA ALA A 460 21.95 20.81 -18.73
C ALA A 460 21.14 21.44 -19.87
N SER A 461 19.80 21.45 -19.77
CA SER A 461 18.91 22.09 -20.76
C SER A 461 19.15 23.60 -20.91
N CYS A 462 19.75 24.24 -19.90
CA CYS A 462 20.12 25.66 -19.91
C CYS A 462 21.63 25.90 -20.08
N GLY A 463 22.41 24.87 -20.44
CA GLY A 463 23.87 24.97 -20.64
C GLY A 463 24.69 25.22 -19.36
N LYS A 464 24.10 25.04 -18.18
CA LYS A 464 24.72 25.26 -16.86
C LYS A 464 25.58 24.05 -16.40
N TRP A 465 26.63 23.72 -17.15
CA TRP A 465 27.45 22.50 -16.95
C TRP A 465 28.19 22.45 -15.60
N ASN A 466 28.57 23.58 -15.03
CA ASN A 466 29.20 23.63 -13.70
C ASN A 466 28.25 23.14 -12.60
N GLN A 467 26.98 23.53 -12.69
CA GLN A 467 25.93 23.08 -11.76
C GLN A 467 25.61 21.59 -11.96
N VAL A 468 25.62 21.09 -13.20
CA VAL A 468 25.50 19.65 -13.50
C VAL A 468 26.59 18.85 -12.77
N ALA A 469 27.86 19.28 -12.90
CA ALA A 469 28.97 18.65 -12.20
C ALA A 469 28.81 18.71 -10.68
N GLY A 470 28.31 19.83 -10.14
CA GLY A 470 28.02 19.98 -8.72
C GLY A 470 26.95 19.01 -8.19
N VAL A 471 25.86 18.81 -8.93
CA VAL A 471 24.80 17.86 -8.55
C VAL A 471 25.30 16.42 -8.57
N ARG A 472 26.14 16.06 -9.55
CA ARG A 472 26.74 14.72 -9.62
C ARG A 472 27.71 14.45 -8.49
N LYS A 473 28.60 15.41 -8.21
CA LYS A 473 29.47 15.32 -7.04
C LYS A 473 28.67 15.14 -5.75
N MET A 474 27.56 15.86 -5.59
CA MET A 474 26.67 15.68 -4.44
C MET A 474 26.05 14.28 -4.37
N MET A 475 25.69 13.71 -5.52
CA MET A 475 25.16 12.34 -5.63
C MET A 475 26.22 11.30 -5.21
N ASP A 476 27.47 11.47 -5.68
CA ASP A 476 28.62 10.62 -5.34
C ASP A 476 29.01 10.74 -3.87
N ASP A 477 29.11 11.96 -3.35
CA ASP A 477 29.45 12.25 -1.95
C ASP A 477 28.42 11.64 -0.98
N ARG A 478 27.17 11.48 -1.43
CA ARG A 478 26.07 10.83 -0.67
C ARG A 478 25.93 9.32 -0.96
N GLY A 479 26.79 8.75 -1.80
CA GLY A 479 26.80 7.32 -2.13
C GLY A 479 25.57 6.85 -2.92
N VAL A 480 24.88 7.76 -3.61
CA VAL A 480 23.64 7.47 -4.34
C VAL A 480 24.00 6.95 -5.74
N LYS A 481 23.49 5.77 -6.11
CA LYS A 481 23.70 5.20 -7.46
C LYS A 481 22.46 5.39 -8.32
N LYS A 482 22.66 5.63 -9.63
CA LYS A 482 21.56 5.72 -10.60
C LYS A 482 20.86 4.37 -10.70
N GLU A 483 19.55 4.35 -10.45
CA GLU A 483 18.73 3.18 -10.73
C GLU A 483 18.67 2.90 -12.24
N PRO A 484 18.97 1.66 -12.69
CA PRO A 484 18.85 1.31 -14.09
C PRO A 484 17.39 1.29 -14.53
N GLY A 485 17.12 1.85 -15.71
CA GLY A 485 15.82 1.73 -16.35
C GLY A 485 15.67 0.36 -17.01
N PHE A 486 14.59 -0.34 -16.71
CA PHE A 486 14.27 -1.65 -17.30
C PHE A 486 12.80 -1.74 -17.70
N SER A 487 12.56 -2.54 -18.73
CA SER A 487 11.23 -2.82 -19.27
C SER A 487 10.94 -4.31 -19.19
N MET A 488 9.71 -4.67 -18.85
CA MET A 488 9.24 -6.04 -18.76
C MET A 488 8.14 -6.31 -19.80
N ILE A 489 8.12 -7.52 -20.33
CA ILE A 489 7.08 -8.01 -21.24
C ILE A 489 6.78 -9.49 -20.93
N GLU A 490 5.50 -9.82 -20.83
CA GLU A 490 5.04 -11.21 -20.66
C GLU A 490 4.82 -11.84 -22.04
N MET A 491 5.54 -12.92 -22.33
CA MET A 491 5.42 -13.71 -23.57
C MET A 491 5.52 -15.19 -23.24
N GLU A 492 4.67 -16.00 -23.88
CA GLU A 492 4.71 -17.47 -23.74
C GLU A 492 4.64 -17.94 -22.26
N GLY A 493 3.95 -17.18 -21.40
CA GLY A 493 3.81 -17.47 -19.97
C GLY A 493 5.02 -17.10 -19.10
N ASN A 494 6.01 -16.41 -19.66
CA ASN A 494 7.21 -15.93 -18.96
C ASN A 494 7.30 -14.41 -19.00
N VAL A 495 7.69 -13.80 -17.88
CA VAL A 495 8.01 -12.37 -17.81
C VAL A 495 9.49 -12.19 -18.13
N ASN A 496 9.79 -11.43 -19.17
CA ASN A 496 11.14 -11.15 -19.63
C ASN A 496 11.50 -9.70 -19.33
N GLU A 497 12.64 -9.49 -18.69
CA GLU A 497 13.16 -8.18 -18.32
C GLU A 497 14.30 -7.76 -19.25
N PHE A 498 14.29 -6.49 -19.64
CA PHE A 498 15.29 -5.88 -20.51
C PHE A 498 15.83 -4.62 -19.86
N VAL A 499 17.16 -4.56 -19.70
CA VAL A 499 17.89 -3.36 -19.28
C VAL A 499 18.53 -2.73 -20.52
N ALA A 500 18.57 -1.40 -20.59
CA ALA A 500 19.27 -0.71 -21.68
C ALA A 500 20.72 -1.19 -21.78
N GLY A 501 21.19 -1.50 -23.00
CA GLY A 501 22.54 -2.05 -23.24
C GLY A 501 22.77 -3.48 -22.73
N GLY A 502 21.82 -4.08 -22.00
CA GLY A 502 21.92 -5.44 -21.48
C GLY A 502 21.96 -6.50 -22.59
N ARG A 503 22.73 -7.57 -22.37
CA ARG A 503 22.86 -8.72 -23.29
C ARG A 503 22.63 -10.08 -22.62
N ASP A 504 22.08 -10.08 -21.41
CA ASP A 504 21.89 -11.29 -20.60
C ASP A 504 20.76 -12.20 -21.11
N HIS A 505 19.88 -11.67 -21.97
CA HIS A 505 18.77 -12.45 -22.52
C HIS A 505 19.28 -13.49 -23.54
N PRO A 506 18.79 -14.76 -23.51
CA PRO A 506 19.26 -15.82 -24.41
C PRO A 506 19.16 -15.47 -25.91
N LEU A 507 18.16 -14.69 -26.29
CA LEU A 507 17.94 -14.21 -27.66
C LEU A 507 18.50 -12.81 -27.94
N ALA A 508 19.43 -12.30 -27.12
CA ALA A 508 19.94 -10.93 -27.26
C ALA A 508 20.40 -10.61 -28.70
N LYS A 509 21.15 -11.51 -29.35
CA LYS A 509 21.60 -11.28 -30.73
C LYS A 509 20.45 -11.03 -31.71
N GLU A 510 19.41 -11.86 -31.65
CA GLU A 510 18.24 -11.75 -32.54
C GLU A 510 17.42 -10.48 -32.24
N ILE A 511 17.30 -10.12 -30.96
CA ILE A 511 16.59 -8.91 -30.52
C ILE A 511 17.29 -7.67 -31.06
N TYR A 512 18.61 -7.56 -30.95
CA TYR A 512 19.34 -6.39 -31.43
C TYR A 512 19.26 -6.25 -32.96
N VAL A 513 19.39 -7.36 -33.71
CA VAL A 513 19.16 -7.35 -35.16
C VAL A 513 17.75 -6.85 -35.50
N LYS A 514 16.74 -7.29 -34.73
CA LYS A 514 15.36 -6.82 -34.91
C LYS A 514 15.18 -5.35 -34.54
N VAL A 515 15.94 -4.83 -33.59
CA VAL A 515 15.93 -3.41 -33.23
C VAL A 515 16.46 -2.57 -34.38
N ASP A 516 17.56 -2.98 -35.01
CA ASP A 516 18.12 -2.28 -36.17
C ASP A 516 17.12 -2.25 -37.34
N GLU A 517 16.52 -3.40 -37.69
CA GLU A 517 15.48 -3.50 -38.72
C GLU A 517 14.27 -2.60 -38.41
N MET A 518 13.82 -2.62 -37.14
CA MET A 518 12.69 -1.81 -36.67
C MET A 518 13.00 -0.31 -36.77
N LEU A 519 14.19 0.10 -36.35
CA LEU A 519 14.64 1.49 -36.39
C LEU A 519 14.75 2.00 -37.83
N GLU A 520 15.30 1.20 -38.75
CA GLU A 520 15.31 1.52 -40.18
C GLU A 520 13.89 1.69 -40.72
N SER A 521 12.98 0.79 -40.37
CA SER A 521 11.59 0.82 -40.83
C SER A 521 10.85 2.08 -40.36
N ILE A 522 11.04 2.49 -39.09
CA ILE A 522 10.39 3.71 -38.59
C ILE A 522 11.07 5.00 -39.08
N ARG A 523 12.38 4.97 -39.41
CA ARG A 523 13.07 6.12 -40.05
C ARG A 523 12.48 6.44 -41.42
N LEU A 524 12.10 5.42 -42.20
CA LEU A 524 11.47 5.61 -43.50
C LEU A 524 10.14 6.38 -43.44
N VAL A 525 9.43 6.34 -42.31
CA VAL A 525 8.18 7.09 -42.09
C VAL A 525 8.37 8.37 -41.27
N GLY A 526 9.63 8.80 -41.07
CA GLY A 526 9.97 10.09 -40.48
C GLY A 526 10.43 10.05 -39.01
N TYR A 527 10.81 8.89 -38.47
CA TYR A 527 11.45 8.84 -37.16
C TYR A 527 12.83 9.50 -37.18
N VAL A 528 13.02 10.48 -36.29
CA VAL A 528 14.32 11.10 -36.02
C VAL A 528 14.61 10.94 -34.52
N PRO A 529 15.72 10.30 -34.13
CA PRO A 529 16.12 10.22 -32.73
C PRO A 529 16.27 11.62 -32.11
N ASP A 530 15.72 11.81 -30.92
CA ASP A 530 15.75 13.11 -30.23
C ASP A 530 17.19 13.46 -29.76
N PRO A 531 17.85 14.50 -30.33
CA PRO A 531 19.22 14.85 -29.99
C PRO A 531 19.37 15.41 -28.57
N ASP A 532 18.30 15.97 -27.98
CA ASP A 532 18.32 16.43 -26.58
C ASP A 532 18.46 15.25 -25.61
N GLY A 533 17.99 14.05 -25.99
CA GLY A 533 18.25 12.81 -25.24
C GLY A 533 19.73 12.40 -25.25
N ILE A 534 20.47 12.72 -26.31
CA ILE A 534 21.88 12.38 -26.49
C ILE A 534 22.77 13.24 -25.57
N LEU A 535 22.52 14.55 -25.49
CA LEU A 535 23.30 15.48 -24.65
C LEU A 535 23.25 15.16 -23.14
N HIS A 536 22.23 14.43 -22.68
CA HIS A 536 21.99 14.17 -21.26
C HIS A 536 22.54 12.81 -20.77
N ASP A 537 22.70 11.82 -21.65
CA ASP A 537 23.30 10.50 -21.33
C ASP A 537 24.78 10.38 -21.73
N LEU A 538 25.34 11.36 -22.45
CA LEU A 538 26.71 11.36 -22.98
C LEU A 538 27.87 11.44 -21.94
N VAL A 539 27.63 11.22 -20.64
CA VAL A 539 28.68 11.42 -19.62
C VAL A 539 28.94 10.22 -18.71
N GLU A 540 28.55 9.01 -19.11
CA GLU A 540 29.20 7.77 -18.64
C GLU A 540 29.41 6.79 -19.80
N GLU A 541 30.38 5.90 -19.64
CA GLU A 541 31.02 5.05 -20.65
C GLU A 541 30.09 4.00 -21.30
N GLU A 542 29.20 4.41 -22.20
CA GLU A 542 28.49 3.49 -23.09
C GLU A 542 28.87 3.80 -24.54
N ARG A 543 29.85 3.04 -25.07
CA ARG A 543 30.49 3.29 -26.36
C ARG A 543 29.61 3.07 -27.62
N GLU A 544 28.33 2.72 -27.50
CA GLU A 544 27.47 2.47 -28.67
C GLU A 544 26.03 2.98 -28.47
N ASN A 545 25.78 4.24 -28.87
CA ASN A 545 24.47 4.85 -29.16
C ASN A 545 23.31 4.56 -28.16
N PRO A 546 23.30 5.20 -26.97
CA PRO A 546 22.40 4.90 -25.85
C PRO A 546 20.90 4.93 -26.20
N LEU A 547 20.47 5.84 -27.08
CA LEU A 547 19.05 6.03 -27.41
C LEU A 547 18.45 4.89 -28.25
N LEU A 548 19.25 4.20 -29.06
CA LEU A 548 18.74 3.16 -29.96
C LEU A 548 18.32 1.90 -29.21
N HIS A 549 18.98 1.62 -28.08
CA HIS A 549 18.87 0.36 -27.34
C HIS A 549 18.19 0.53 -25.98
N HIS A 550 17.32 1.52 -25.83
CA HIS A 550 16.46 1.64 -24.65
C HIS A 550 15.64 0.36 -24.42
N SER A 551 15.48 -0.01 -23.15
CA SER A 551 14.78 -1.22 -22.72
C SER A 551 13.38 -1.40 -23.32
N GLU A 552 12.66 -0.31 -23.56
CA GLU A 552 11.34 -0.29 -24.21
C GLU A 552 11.42 -0.84 -25.63
N LYS A 553 12.41 -0.40 -26.41
CA LYS A 553 12.61 -0.86 -27.80
C LYS A 553 13.04 -2.34 -27.82
N LEU A 554 13.90 -2.74 -26.88
CA LEU A 554 14.30 -4.16 -26.72
C LEU A 554 13.08 -5.04 -26.42
N ALA A 555 12.24 -4.65 -25.46
CA ALA A 555 11.04 -5.38 -25.08
C ALA A 555 10.02 -5.46 -26.23
N ILE A 556 9.81 -4.36 -26.97
CA ILE A 556 8.94 -4.32 -28.15
C ILE A 556 9.47 -5.27 -29.23
N CYS A 557 10.76 -5.22 -29.56
CA CYS A 557 11.34 -6.07 -30.59
C CYS A 557 11.30 -7.55 -30.21
N TYR A 558 11.52 -7.90 -28.95
CA TYR A 558 11.29 -9.25 -28.46
C TYR A 558 9.82 -9.68 -28.64
N GLY A 559 8.87 -8.79 -28.32
CA GLY A 559 7.45 -9.02 -28.57
C GLY A 559 7.11 -9.19 -30.05
N LEU A 560 7.71 -8.40 -30.94
CA LEU A 560 7.54 -8.53 -32.39
C LEU A 560 8.08 -9.85 -32.94
N LEU A 561 9.16 -10.39 -32.36
CA LEU A 561 9.71 -11.70 -32.73
C LEU A 561 8.82 -12.86 -32.29
N LYS A 562 8.12 -12.71 -31.15
CA LYS A 562 7.39 -13.80 -30.48
C LYS A 562 5.87 -13.79 -30.70
N SER A 563 5.30 -12.70 -31.22
CA SER A 563 3.86 -12.54 -31.39
C SER A 563 3.42 -12.53 -32.86
N LYS A 564 2.18 -12.95 -33.13
CA LYS A 564 1.59 -12.90 -34.47
C LYS A 564 0.98 -11.54 -34.76
N ARG A 565 1.00 -11.08 -36.02
CA ARG A 565 0.45 -9.77 -36.45
C ARG A 565 -0.95 -9.51 -35.85
N GLY A 566 -1.16 -8.30 -35.35
CA GLY A 566 -2.42 -7.88 -34.70
C GLY A 566 -2.52 -8.17 -33.20
N GLU A 567 -1.67 -9.03 -32.62
CA GLU A 567 -1.62 -9.20 -31.16
C GLU A 567 -1.08 -7.93 -30.45
N THR A 568 -1.72 -7.53 -29.35
CA THR A 568 -1.33 -6.37 -28.55
C THR A 568 -0.08 -6.65 -27.72
N LEU A 569 0.94 -5.79 -27.84
CA LEU A 569 2.13 -5.84 -26.99
C LEU A 569 1.89 -5.06 -25.69
N ARG A 570 2.22 -5.65 -24.54
CA ARG A 570 2.08 -5.01 -23.22
C ARG A 570 3.44 -4.91 -22.54
N ILE A 571 3.91 -3.68 -22.34
CA ILE A 571 5.21 -3.40 -21.73
C ILE A 571 5.00 -2.65 -20.41
N THR A 572 5.70 -3.08 -19.36
CA THR A 572 5.82 -2.31 -18.11
C THR A 572 7.22 -1.70 -18.04
N LYS A 573 7.32 -0.42 -17.71
CA LYS A 573 8.56 0.31 -17.44
C LYS A 573 8.61 0.73 -15.98
N ASN A 574 9.77 0.54 -15.32
CA ASN A 574 9.98 0.98 -13.93
C ASN A 574 10.08 2.51 -13.77
N LEU A 575 10.55 3.20 -14.81
CA LEU A 575 10.68 4.65 -14.89
C LEU A 575 9.62 5.27 -15.81
N ARG A 576 9.59 6.60 -15.88
CA ARG A 576 8.79 7.32 -16.88
C ARG A 576 9.39 7.09 -18.27
N VAL A 577 8.54 6.82 -19.27
CA VAL A 577 8.98 6.65 -20.66
C VAL A 577 9.58 7.96 -21.16
N CYS A 578 10.67 7.92 -21.94
CA CYS A 578 11.26 9.14 -22.49
C CYS A 578 10.54 9.59 -23.79
N LYS A 579 10.72 10.86 -24.16
CA LYS A 579 10.08 11.45 -25.36
C LYS A 579 10.43 10.69 -26.65
N ASP A 580 11.69 10.26 -26.78
CA ASP A 580 12.16 9.47 -27.91
C ASP A 580 11.46 8.11 -28.00
N CYS A 581 11.43 7.34 -26.90
CA CYS A 581 10.73 6.05 -26.85
C CYS A 581 9.23 6.20 -27.10
N HIS A 582 8.60 7.25 -26.56
CA HIS A 582 7.19 7.54 -26.81
C HIS A 582 6.92 7.78 -28.32
N GLN A 583 7.75 8.59 -28.97
CA GLN A 583 7.62 8.85 -30.41
C GLN A 583 7.93 7.61 -31.26
N ALA A 584 8.93 6.82 -30.87
CA ALA A 584 9.23 5.55 -31.51
C ALA A 584 8.04 4.58 -31.39
N CYS A 585 7.44 4.43 -30.20
CA CYS A 585 6.28 3.54 -29.99
C CYS A 585 5.10 3.90 -30.90
N LYS A 586 4.80 5.19 -31.10
CA LYS A 586 3.80 5.63 -32.07
C LYS A 586 4.12 5.09 -33.47
N LEU A 587 5.31 5.37 -33.98
CA LEU A 587 5.68 4.98 -35.34
C LEU A 587 5.76 3.44 -35.49
N ILE A 588 6.23 2.72 -34.47
CA ILE A 588 6.23 1.26 -34.45
C ILE A 588 4.80 0.73 -34.55
N SER A 589 3.85 1.28 -33.78
CA SER A 589 2.44 0.86 -33.83
C SER A 589 1.84 0.96 -35.23
N LYS A 590 2.22 2.02 -35.97
CA LYS A 590 1.79 2.26 -37.35
C LYS A 590 2.46 1.33 -38.36
N VAL A 591 3.79 1.22 -38.30
CA VAL A 591 4.59 0.47 -39.29
C VAL A 591 4.37 -1.03 -39.17
N TYR A 592 4.28 -1.54 -37.93
CA TYR A 592 4.14 -2.97 -37.68
C TYR A 592 2.68 -3.42 -37.50
N ASP A 593 1.72 -2.49 -37.59
CA ASP A 593 0.29 -2.77 -37.46
C ASP A 593 -0.03 -3.48 -36.13
N ARG A 594 0.35 -2.79 -35.04
CA ARG A 594 0.30 -3.30 -33.66
C ARG A 594 -0.30 -2.29 -32.71
N ASP A 595 -1.19 -2.76 -31.84
CA ASP A 595 -1.48 -2.05 -30.61
C ASP A 595 -0.35 -2.31 -29.60
N ILE A 596 0.19 -1.24 -29.03
CA ILE A 596 1.24 -1.30 -28.01
C ILE A 596 0.74 -0.55 -26.78
N ILE A 597 0.68 -1.24 -25.65
CA ILE A 597 0.30 -0.68 -24.37
C ILE A 597 1.56 -0.60 -23.52
N VAL A 598 1.97 0.61 -23.16
CA VAL A 598 3.12 0.83 -22.27
C VAL A 598 2.62 1.43 -20.96
N ARG A 599 2.82 0.71 -19.86
CA ARG A 599 2.66 1.24 -18.51
C ARG A 599 3.99 1.81 -18.06
N ASP A 600 4.02 3.11 -17.79
CA ASP A 600 5.13 3.74 -17.08
C ASP A 600 4.79 3.93 -15.60
N ARG A 601 5.68 4.59 -14.84
CA ARG A 601 5.47 4.86 -13.41
C ARG A 601 4.19 5.66 -13.10
N ASN A 602 3.69 6.45 -14.04
CA ASN A 602 2.62 7.41 -13.81
C ASN A 602 1.31 7.01 -14.50
N ARG A 603 1.35 6.43 -15.70
CA ARG A 603 0.16 6.15 -16.52
C ARG A 603 0.38 5.07 -17.56
N PHE A 604 -0.71 4.70 -18.22
CA PHE A 604 -0.68 3.97 -19.48
C PHE A 604 -0.63 4.90 -20.68
N HIS A 605 0.14 4.46 -21.67
CA HIS A 605 0.18 4.97 -23.03
C HIS A 605 -0.33 3.87 -23.96
N HIS A 606 -1.44 4.12 -24.64
CA HIS A 606 -2.00 3.20 -25.62
C HIS A 606 -1.65 3.72 -27.00
N PHE A 607 -0.72 3.04 -27.67
CA PHE A 607 -0.26 3.37 -29.00
C PHE A 607 -1.02 2.52 -30.03
N SER A 608 -1.66 3.19 -30.98
CA SER A 608 -2.37 2.54 -32.07
C SER A 608 -2.32 3.44 -33.30
N ASN A 609 -2.03 2.85 -34.46
CA ASN A 609 -1.99 3.53 -35.76
C ASN A 609 -1.19 4.85 -35.79
N GLY A 610 -0.09 4.95 -35.05
CA GLY A 610 0.74 6.17 -35.04
C GLY A 610 0.33 7.23 -34.02
N GLU A 611 -0.71 7.00 -33.25
CA GLU A 611 -1.20 7.90 -32.22
C GLU A 611 -1.03 7.30 -30.82
N CYS A 612 -1.07 8.14 -29.80
CA CYS A 612 -1.08 7.72 -28.41
C CYS A 612 -2.31 8.29 -27.70
N SER A 613 -2.94 7.50 -26.82
CA SER A 613 -4.09 7.93 -26.02
C SER A 613 -3.84 9.17 -25.16
N CYS A 614 -2.58 9.50 -24.84
CA CYS A 614 -2.23 10.70 -24.09
C CYS A 614 -2.30 12.00 -24.91
N LYS A 615 -2.38 11.93 -26.25
CA LYS A 615 -2.36 13.11 -27.15
C LYS A 615 -1.18 14.06 -26.89
N ASP A 616 -0.03 13.50 -26.51
CA ASP A 616 1.19 14.24 -26.11
C ASP A 616 1.03 15.13 -24.86
N TYR A 617 -0.05 14.94 -24.11
CA TYR A 617 -0.31 15.55 -22.82
C TYR A 617 0.08 14.57 -21.69
N TRP A 618 1.35 14.53 -21.30
CA TRP A 618 1.83 13.58 -20.28
C TRP A 618 3.08 14.02 -19.52
#